data_AF-A0A9Q0KVW0-F1
#
_entry.id   AF-A0A9Q0KVW0-F1
#
_cell.length_a   1.000
_cell.length_b   1.000
_cell.length_c   1.000
_cell.angle_alpha   90.00
_cell.angle_beta   90.00
_cell.angle_gamma   90.00
#
_symmetry.space_group_name_H-M   'P 1'
#
loop_
_entity.id
_entity.type
_entity.pdbx_description
1 polymer ?
#
loop_
_entity_poly.entity_id
_entity_poly.type
_entity_poly.pdbx_seq_one_letter_code
_entity_poly.pdbx_strand_id
1 'polypeptide(L)'
;MGRMAKSCLQSLLKLVNSILGMVGIAIIMYTLWMFRVWQRDTDGSPFDSDFPIPWFIYVSLGLGISLCVITFSGNIAAETANGHCLSCYMLFVFLLLLLEAAVTADVFLNSHWEEDFPEDPTERFHQLKEFIKSNFEFCKWIGVFIVSAQGLSILLSMVIRALGPDPASYYDSDDDYAPVYEKMITYKQWTMEQKDVMYQLV
;
A
#
# COMPACT_ATOMS: atom_id res chain seq x y z
N MET A 1 21.76 15.97 12.11
CA MET A 1 20.53 16.44 11.45
C MET A 1 19.86 15.36 10.59
N GLY A 2 20.59 14.59 9.77
CA GLY A 2 20.00 13.55 8.89
C GLY A 2 19.11 12.50 9.59
N ARG A 3 19.51 11.99 10.76
CA ARG A 3 18.71 11.04 11.56
C ARG A 3 17.32 11.57 11.94
N MET A 4 17.27 12.80 12.48
CA MET A 4 16.01 13.44 12.86
C MET A 4 15.10 13.68 11.65
N ALA A 5 15.69 14.10 10.52
CA ALA A 5 14.95 14.29 9.28
C ALA A 5 14.36 12.96 8.78
N LYS A 6 15.12 11.86 8.82
CA LYS A 6 14.64 10.55 8.41
C LYS A 6 13.52 10.01 9.32
N SER A 7 13.66 10.15 10.64
CA SER A 7 12.59 9.78 11.58
C SER A 7 11.32 10.60 11.36
N CYS A 8 11.47 11.90 11.03
CA CYS A 8 10.34 12.75 10.64
C CYS A 8 9.66 12.25 9.36
N LEU A 9 10.43 11.92 8.32
CA LEU A 9 9.90 11.37 7.07
C LEU A 9 9.21 10.02 7.27
N GLN A 10 9.77 9.13 8.10
CA GLN A 10 9.15 7.84 8.46
C GLN A 10 7.84 8.05 9.21
N SER A 11 7.79 8.98 10.16
CA SER A 11 6.56 9.32 10.89
C SER A 11 5.50 9.90 9.96
N LEU A 12 5.88 10.78 9.03
CA LEU A 12 4.96 11.33 8.03
C LEU A 12 4.42 10.26 7.10
N LEU A 13 5.27 9.33 6.63
CA LEU A 13 4.86 8.20 5.80
C LEU A 13 3.84 7.31 6.54
N LYS A 14 4.09 7.00 7.82
CA LYS A 14 3.14 6.27 8.67
C LYS A 14 1.82 7.03 8.82
N LEU A 15 1.86 8.35 9.00
CA LEU A 15 0.66 9.18 9.14
C LEU A 15 -0.19 9.15 7.88
N VAL A 16 0.43 9.35 6.70
CA VAL A 16 -0.27 9.32 5.41
C VAL A 16 -0.88 7.93 5.17
N ASN A 17 -0.13 6.86 5.47
CA ASN A 17 -0.62 5.48 5.34
C ASN A 17 -1.74 5.17 6.31
N SER A 18 -1.69 5.67 7.54
CA SER A 18 -2.75 5.51 8.53
C SER A 18 -4.07 6.13 8.04
N ILE A 19 -4.03 7.32 7.44
CA ILE A 19 -5.21 7.96 6.85
C ILE A 19 -5.81 7.09 5.74
N LEU A 20 -4.98 6.58 4.83
CA LEU A 20 -5.42 5.65 3.77
C LEU A 20 -6.01 4.35 4.33
N GLY A 21 -5.43 3.82 5.40
CA GLY A 21 -5.95 2.65 6.09
C GLY A 21 -7.31 2.89 6.73
N MET A 22 -7.51 4.05 7.36
CA MET A 22 -8.81 4.45 7.91
C MET A 22 -9.88 4.55 6.81
N VAL A 23 -9.55 5.08 5.63
CA VAL A 23 -10.43 5.07 4.46
C VAL A 23 -10.76 3.64 4.03
N GLY A 24 -9.75 2.75 3.96
CA GLY A 24 -9.95 1.34 3.66
C GLY A 24 -10.90 0.64 4.64
N ILE A 25 -10.72 0.84 5.95
CA ILE A 25 -11.60 0.29 6.99
C ILE A 25 -13.02 0.85 6.85
N ALA A 26 -13.17 2.15 6.57
CA ALA A 26 -14.49 2.75 6.34
C ALA A 26 -15.21 2.14 5.13
N ILE A 27 -14.49 1.90 4.02
CA ILE A 27 -15.02 1.22 2.83
C ILE A 27 -15.45 -0.22 3.18
N ILE A 28 -14.63 -0.97 3.93
CA ILE A 28 -14.97 -2.33 4.36
C ILE A 28 -16.23 -2.31 5.24
N MET A 29 -16.29 -1.44 6.26
CA MET A 29 -17.44 -1.35 7.15
C MET A 29 -18.73 -1.01 6.39
N TYR A 30 -18.67 -0.02 5.49
CA TYR A 30 -19.82 0.36 4.66
C TYR A 30 -20.25 -0.76 3.73
N THR A 31 -19.28 -1.46 3.12
CA THR A 31 -19.54 -2.59 2.23
C THR A 31 -20.17 -3.77 2.98
N LEU A 32 -19.67 -4.11 4.17
CA LEU A 32 -20.24 -5.15 5.02
C LEU A 32 -21.64 -4.79 5.49
N TRP A 33 -21.87 -3.52 5.82
CA TRP A 33 -23.22 -3.04 6.13
C TRP A 33 -24.15 -3.22 4.92
N MET A 34 -23.74 -2.81 3.72
CA MET A 34 -24.54 -3.01 2.51
C MET A 34 -24.78 -4.48 2.19
N PHE A 35 -23.78 -5.35 2.35
CA PHE A 35 -23.91 -6.79 2.19
C PHE A 35 -24.94 -7.39 3.16
N ARG A 36 -24.93 -6.96 4.43
CA ARG A 36 -25.92 -7.38 5.43
C ARG A 36 -27.32 -6.91 5.10
N VAL A 37 -27.47 -5.68 4.60
CA VAL A 37 -28.78 -5.18 4.18
C VAL A 37 -29.28 -5.98 2.97
N TRP A 38 -28.43 -6.22 1.97
CA TRP A 38 -28.76 -7.06 0.82
C TRP A 38 -29.22 -8.46 1.26
N GLN A 39 -28.45 -9.12 2.13
CA GLN A 39 -28.79 -10.45 2.63
C GLN A 39 -30.18 -10.48 3.28
N ARG A 40 -30.50 -9.46 4.09
CA ARG A 40 -31.81 -9.37 4.78
C ARG A 40 -32.98 -9.19 3.82
N ASP A 41 -32.78 -8.50 2.71
CA ASP A 41 -33.82 -8.30 1.71
C ASP A 41 -34.05 -9.56 0.87
N THR A 42 -33.01 -10.33 0.58
CA THR A 42 -33.08 -11.62 -0.14
C THR A 42 -33.65 -12.76 0.72
N ASP A 43 -33.32 -12.81 2.02
CA ASP A 43 -33.77 -13.88 2.93
C ASP A 43 -35.32 -13.92 3.15
N GLY A 44 -36.05 -12.88 2.73
CA GLY A 44 -37.51 -12.76 2.91
C GLY A 44 -38.37 -13.26 1.73
N SER A 45 -37.77 -13.59 0.58
CA SER A 45 -38.48 -14.03 -0.63
C SER A 45 -38.55 -15.57 -0.69
N PRO A 46 -39.75 -16.18 -0.79
CA PRO A 46 -39.90 -17.64 -0.93
C PRO A 46 -39.37 -18.21 -2.27
N PHE A 47 -38.86 -17.37 -3.17
CA PHE A 47 -38.52 -17.73 -4.55
C PHE A 47 -37.04 -17.43 -4.96
N ASP A 48 -36.14 -17.10 -4.03
CA ASP A 48 -34.85 -16.48 -4.36
C ASP A 48 -33.63 -17.41 -4.23
N SER A 49 -33.48 -18.38 -5.14
CA SER A 49 -32.21 -19.08 -5.34
C SER A 49 -31.29 -18.42 -6.38
N ASP A 50 -31.76 -17.39 -7.10
CA ASP A 50 -31.14 -16.95 -8.36
C ASP A 50 -30.62 -15.50 -8.39
N PHE A 51 -30.63 -14.74 -7.28
CA PHE A 51 -30.04 -13.39 -7.28
C PHE A 51 -28.55 -13.42 -6.96
N PRO A 52 -27.64 -13.21 -7.95
CA PRO A 52 -26.21 -13.14 -7.68
C PRO A 52 -25.89 -11.92 -6.82
N ILE A 53 -24.84 -12.03 -5.99
CA ILE A 53 -24.35 -10.91 -5.19
C ILE A 53 -24.02 -9.74 -6.12
N PRO A 54 -24.57 -8.53 -5.89
CA PRO A 54 -24.29 -7.37 -6.72
C PRO A 54 -22.80 -7.11 -6.84
N TRP A 55 -22.36 -6.85 -8.07
CA TRP A 55 -20.95 -6.91 -8.36
C TRP A 55 -20.12 -5.84 -7.66
N PHE A 56 -20.72 -4.65 -7.48
CA PHE A 56 -20.05 -3.52 -6.85
C PHE A 56 -19.70 -3.80 -5.37
N ILE A 57 -20.41 -4.72 -4.69
CA ILE A 57 -20.14 -5.09 -3.30
C ILE A 57 -18.79 -5.81 -3.18
N TYR A 58 -18.48 -6.76 -4.08
CA TYR A 58 -17.18 -7.44 -4.03
C TYR A 58 -16.05 -6.52 -4.50
N VAL A 59 -16.32 -5.62 -5.46
CA VAL A 59 -15.33 -4.62 -5.92
C VAL A 59 -14.97 -3.67 -4.78
N SER A 60 -15.95 -3.11 -4.07
CA SER A 60 -15.70 -2.21 -2.94
C SER A 60 -15.03 -2.94 -1.76
N LEU A 61 -15.41 -4.19 -1.51
CA LEU A 61 -14.75 -5.02 -0.49
C LEU A 61 -13.28 -5.29 -0.84
N GLY A 62 -13.01 -5.69 -2.08
CA GLY A 62 -11.66 -5.93 -2.59
C GLY A 62 -10.79 -4.68 -2.54
N LEU A 63 -11.35 -3.53 -2.93
CA LEU A 63 -10.67 -2.23 -2.84
C LEU A 63 -10.32 -1.89 -1.38
N GLY A 64 -11.27 -2.04 -0.45
CA GLY A 64 -11.04 -1.79 0.97
C GLY A 64 -9.95 -2.70 1.56
N ILE A 65 -9.98 -4.00 1.26
CA ILE A 65 -8.95 -4.96 1.70
C ILE A 65 -7.58 -4.60 1.13
N SER A 66 -7.51 -4.23 -0.16
CA SER A 66 -6.26 -3.83 -0.82
C SER A 66 -5.63 -2.61 -0.16
N LEU A 67 -6.43 -1.60 0.19
CA LEU A 67 -5.97 -0.42 0.93
C LEU A 67 -5.42 -0.77 2.32
N CYS A 68 -6.03 -1.73 3.01
CA CYS A 68 -5.52 -2.23 4.29
C CYS A 68 -4.15 -2.94 4.14
N VAL A 69 -3.99 -3.78 3.11
CA VAL A 69 -2.71 -4.45 2.80
C VAL A 69 -1.62 -3.44 2.48
N ILE A 70 -1.95 -2.40 1.70
CA ILE A 70 -1.02 -1.33 1.34
C ILE A 70 -0.61 -0.52 2.57
N THR A 71 -1.56 -0.24 3.47
CA THR A 71 -1.28 0.45 4.73
C THR A 71 -0.35 -0.37 5.62
N PHE A 72 -0.62 -1.67 5.77
CA PHE A 72 0.20 -2.56 6.57
C PHE A 72 1.63 -2.67 6.01
N SER A 73 1.76 -2.89 4.71
CA SER A 73 3.07 -2.92 4.04
C SER A 73 3.80 -1.58 4.14
N GLY A 74 3.11 -0.45 4.07
CA GLY A 74 3.67 0.89 4.23
C GLY A 74 4.18 1.16 5.65
N ASN A 75 3.48 0.70 6.68
CA ASN A 75 3.93 0.80 8.06
C ASN A 75 5.19 -0.05 8.31
N ILE A 76 5.21 -1.29 7.81
CA ILE A 76 6.39 -2.16 7.86
C ILE A 76 7.56 -1.55 7.09
N ALA A 77 7.30 -0.98 5.90
CA ALA A 77 8.34 -0.34 5.09
C ALA A 77 8.94 0.88 5.79
N ALA A 78 8.11 1.67 6.49
CA ALA A 78 8.58 2.81 7.27
C ALA A 78 9.45 2.38 8.48
N GLU A 79 9.09 1.27 9.14
CA GLU A 79 9.82 0.75 10.32
C GLU A 79 11.12 0.06 9.95
N THR A 80 11.07 -0.86 9.00
CA THR A 80 12.24 -1.66 8.62
C THR A 80 13.27 -0.85 7.84
N ALA A 81 12.84 0.22 7.14
CA ALA A 81 13.65 0.97 6.19
C ALA A 81 14.46 0.06 5.23
N ASN A 82 13.99 -1.17 5.01
CA ASN A 82 14.65 -2.17 4.18
C ASN A 82 14.32 -1.90 2.71
N GLY A 83 15.32 -1.95 1.84
CA GLY A 83 15.15 -1.67 0.41
C GLY A 83 14.08 -2.53 -0.26
N HIS A 84 13.99 -3.82 0.11
CA HIS A 84 13.00 -4.74 -0.46
C HIS A 84 11.56 -4.46 0.01
N CYS A 85 11.33 -4.23 1.31
CA CYS A 85 10.00 -3.91 1.84
C CYS A 85 9.48 -2.59 1.27
N LEU A 86 10.36 -1.59 1.22
CA LEU A 86 10.04 -0.29 0.62
C LEU A 86 9.77 -0.39 -0.88
N SER A 87 10.51 -1.22 -1.62
CA SER A 87 10.26 -1.47 -3.04
C SER A 87 8.93 -2.17 -3.28
N CYS A 88 8.58 -3.15 -2.45
CA CYS A 88 7.30 -3.85 -2.52
C CYS A 88 6.13 -2.87 -2.26
N TYR A 89 6.25 -2.04 -1.22
CA TYR A 89 5.29 -0.99 -0.92
C TYR A 89 5.13 0.01 -2.08
N MET A 90 6.24 0.54 -2.62
CA MET A 90 6.21 1.45 -3.76
C MET A 90 5.56 0.82 -4.99
N LEU A 91 5.77 -0.48 -5.24
CA LEU A 91 5.12 -1.21 -6.32
C LEU A 91 3.60 -1.28 -6.11
N PHE A 92 3.12 -1.59 -4.90
CA PHE A 92 1.68 -1.60 -4.65
C PHE A 92 1.03 -0.22 -4.82
N VAL A 93 1.66 0.85 -4.32
CA VAL A 93 1.15 2.22 -4.51
C VAL A 93 1.18 2.62 -5.98
N PHE A 94 2.21 2.22 -6.73
CA PHE A 94 2.27 2.47 -8.16
C PHE A 94 1.19 1.73 -8.94
N LEU A 95 0.90 0.47 -8.59
CA LEU A 95 -0.21 -0.28 -9.19
C LEU A 95 -1.57 0.37 -8.90
N LEU A 96 -1.78 0.92 -7.69
CA LEU A 96 -2.97 1.72 -7.40
C LEU A 96 -3.06 2.97 -8.27
N LEU A 97 -1.96 3.72 -8.42
CA LEU A 97 -1.94 4.90 -9.30
C LEU A 97 -2.26 4.55 -10.75
N LEU A 98 -1.73 3.41 -11.25
CA LEU A 98 -2.06 2.93 -12.59
C LEU A 98 -3.53 2.54 -12.71
N LEU A 99 -4.10 1.89 -11.69
CA LEU A 99 -5.51 1.54 -11.67
C LEU A 99 -6.39 2.81 -11.67
N GLU A 100 -6.07 3.79 -10.83
CA GLU A 100 -6.78 5.08 -10.77
C GLU A 100 -6.67 5.86 -12.10
N ALA A 101 -5.48 5.88 -12.70
CA ALA A 101 -5.25 6.50 -14.00
C ALA A 101 -6.01 5.77 -15.12
N ALA A 102 -6.04 4.44 -15.10
CA ALA A 102 -6.78 3.63 -16.06
C ALA A 102 -8.28 3.88 -15.96
N VAL A 103 -8.86 3.86 -14.75
CA VAL A 103 -10.28 4.16 -14.51
C VAL A 103 -10.60 5.60 -14.92
N THR A 104 -9.76 6.57 -14.57
CA THR A 104 -9.97 7.98 -14.95
C THR A 104 -9.89 8.16 -16.46
N ALA A 105 -8.93 7.52 -17.13
CA ALA A 105 -8.79 7.57 -18.58
C ALA A 105 -9.98 6.89 -19.28
N ASP A 106 -10.45 5.76 -18.76
CA ASP A 106 -11.62 5.05 -19.28
C ASP A 106 -12.88 5.93 -19.20
N VAL A 107 -13.16 6.50 -18.01
CA VAL A 107 -14.29 7.43 -17.82
C VAL A 107 -14.18 8.68 -18.71
N PHE A 108 -12.96 9.16 -18.98
CA PHE A 108 -12.74 10.37 -19.80
C PHE A 108 -12.82 10.11 -21.30
N LEU A 109 -12.34 8.96 -21.77
CA LEU A 109 -12.28 8.60 -23.20
C LEU A 109 -13.55 7.91 -23.68
N ASN A 110 -14.22 7.18 -22.80
CA ASN A 110 -15.43 6.45 -23.14
C ASN A 110 -16.67 7.25 -22.73
N SER A 111 -17.34 7.89 -23.70
CA SER A 111 -18.56 8.66 -23.43
C SER A 111 -19.73 7.81 -22.93
N HIS A 112 -19.67 6.48 -23.12
CA HIS A 112 -20.70 5.51 -22.72
C HIS A 112 -20.19 4.57 -21.62
N TRP A 113 -19.17 4.96 -20.84
CA TRP A 113 -18.57 4.14 -19.76
C TRP A 113 -19.60 3.59 -18.76
N GLU A 114 -20.75 4.26 -18.59
CA GLU A 114 -21.82 3.81 -17.71
C GLU A 114 -22.54 2.55 -18.22
N GLU A 115 -22.50 2.28 -19.53
CA GLU A 115 -23.13 1.13 -20.18
C GLU A 115 -22.29 -0.16 -20.03
N ASP A 116 -21.00 -0.03 -19.70
CA ASP A 116 -20.09 -1.16 -19.54
C ASP A 116 -20.24 -1.89 -18.20
N PHE A 117 -21.00 -1.31 -17.25
CA PHE A 117 -21.23 -1.96 -15.97
C PHE A 117 -22.20 -3.14 -16.13
N PRO A 118 -21.94 -4.28 -15.44
CA PRO A 118 -22.90 -5.35 -15.38
C PRO A 118 -24.22 -4.83 -14.80
N GLU A 119 -25.33 -5.29 -15.38
CA GLU A 119 -26.67 -4.92 -14.93
C GLU A 119 -26.86 -5.32 -13.46
N ASP A 120 -27.34 -4.38 -12.65
CA ASP A 120 -27.62 -4.60 -11.23
C ASP A 120 -29.14 -4.80 -11.03
N PRO A 121 -29.61 -6.03 -10.78
CA PRO A 121 -31.03 -6.30 -10.54
C PRO A 121 -31.55 -5.73 -9.21
N THR A 122 -30.68 -5.26 -8.32
CA THR A 122 -31.06 -4.80 -6.98
C THR A 122 -31.38 -3.30 -6.87
N GLU A 123 -31.18 -2.53 -7.95
CA GLU A 123 -31.35 -1.06 -7.99
C GLU A 123 -30.48 -0.29 -6.97
N ARG A 124 -29.61 -0.98 -6.22
CA ARG A 124 -28.77 -0.41 -5.16
C ARG A 124 -27.58 0.35 -5.74
N PHE A 125 -27.05 -0.11 -6.87
CA PHE A 125 -26.04 0.63 -7.62
C PHE A 125 -26.54 2.01 -8.05
N HIS A 126 -27.82 2.14 -8.40
CA HIS A 126 -28.43 3.43 -8.73
C HIS A 126 -28.38 4.41 -7.55
N GLN A 127 -28.69 3.94 -6.33
CA GLN A 127 -28.61 4.77 -5.12
C GLN A 127 -27.18 5.26 -4.82
N LEU A 128 -26.17 4.38 -5.02
CA LEU A 128 -24.76 4.77 -4.91
C LEU A 128 -24.41 5.85 -5.94
N LYS A 129 -24.84 5.68 -7.19
CA LYS A 129 -24.61 6.64 -8.27
C LYS A 129 -25.26 7.99 -7.98
N GLU A 130 -26.49 8.00 -7.48
CA GLU A 130 -27.17 9.24 -7.05
C GLU A 130 -26.44 9.93 -5.89
N PHE A 131 -25.94 9.16 -4.91
CA PHE A 131 -25.14 9.71 -3.82
C PHE A 131 -23.85 10.35 -4.32
N ILE A 132 -23.11 9.68 -5.21
CA ILE A 132 -21.88 10.22 -5.81
C ILE A 132 -22.21 11.47 -6.64
N LYS A 133 -23.27 11.43 -7.44
CA LYS A 133 -23.68 12.55 -8.30
C LYS A 133 -24.11 13.77 -7.48
N SER A 134 -24.82 13.57 -6.37
CA SER A 134 -25.23 14.64 -5.48
C SER A 134 -24.07 15.25 -4.69
N ASN A 135 -23.00 14.49 -4.44
CA ASN A 135 -21.82 14.93 -3.69
C ASN A 135 -20.54 15.01 -4.54
N PHE A 136 -20.68 15.17 -5.86
CA PHE A 136 -19.58 15.01 -6.80
C PHE A 136 -18.37 15.90 -6.49
N GLU A 137 -18.59 17.16 -6.10
CA GLU A 137 -17.50 18.07 -5.73
C GLU A 137 -16.69 17.53 -4.55
N PHE A 138 -17.34 16.97 -3.54
CA PHE A 138 -16.66 16.36 -2.39
C PHE A 138 -15.90 15.10 -2.81
N CYS A 139 -16.53 14.23 -3.61
CA CYS A 139 -15.89 13.02 -4.15
C CYS A 139 -14.64 13.36 -4.99
N LYS A 140 -14.69 14.44 -5.80
CA LYS A 140 -13.56 14.92 -6.58
C LYS A 140 -12.39 15.35 -5.69
N TRP A 141 -12.66 16.13 -4.63
CA TRP A 141 -11.62 16.54 -3.68
C TRP A 141 -11.02 15.37 -2.91
N ILE A 142 -11.84 14.37 -2.55
CA ILE A 142 -11.35 13.11 -1.97
C ILE A 142 -10.41 12.40 -2.96
N GLY A 143 -10.79 12.28 -4.24
CA GLY A 143 -9.95 11.67 -5.26
C GLY A 143 -8.60 12.37 -5.41
N VAL A 144 -8.60 13.71 -5.51
CA VAL A 144 -7.37 14.52 -5.58
C VAL A 144 -6.51 14.31 -4.33
N PHE A 145 -7.13 14.26 -3.14
CA PHE A 145 -6.43 14.00 -1.90
C PHE A 145 -5.77 12.62 -1.87
N ILE A 146 -6.46 11.58 -2.34
CA ILE A 146 -5.93 10.21 -2.41
C ILE A 146 -4.72 10.13 -3.36
N VAL A 147 -4.86 10.65 -4.59
CA VAL A 147 -3.77 10.67 -5.58
C VAL A 147 -2.56 11.45 -5.04
N SER A 148 -2.81 12.59 -4.39
CA SER A 148 -1.76 13.39 -3.76
C SER A 148 -1.06 12.65 -2.62
N ALA A 149 -1.82 11.93 -1.78
CA ALA A 149 -1.29 11.13 -0.69
C ALA A 149 -0.43 9.97 -1.21
N GLN A 150 -0.86 9.28 -2.27
CA GLN A 150 -0.09 8.22 -2.93
C GLN A 150 1.22 8.77 -3.53
N GLY A 151 1.16 9.91 -4.24
CA GLY A 151 2.34 10.58 -4.78
C GLY A 151 3.33 10.99 -3.68
N LEU A 152 2.84 11.59 -2.59
CA LEU A 152 3.64 11.94 -1.42
C LEU A 152 4.28 10.69 -0.78
N SER A 153 3.52 9.60 -0.65
CA SER A 153 4.00 8.32 -0.13
C SER A 153 5.17 7.74 -0.94
N ILE A 154 5.12 7.82 -2.27
CA ILE A 154 6.22 7.39 -3.14
C ILE A 154 7.43 8.32 -2.97
N LEU A 155 7.23 9.64 -2.97
CA LEU A 155 8.30 10.62 -2.75
C LEU A 155 9.02 10.40 -1.42
N LEU A 156 8.26 10.29 -0.32
CA LEU A 156 8.80 10.02 1.01
C LEU A 156 9.58 8.71 1.04
N SER A 157 9.05 7.66 0.42
CA SER A 157 9.74 6.37 0.30
C SER A 157 11.07 6.51 -0.44
N MET A 158 11.09 7.18 -1.59
CA MET A 158 12.32 7.41 -2.35
C MET A 158 13.37 8.18 -1.55
N VAL A 159 12.96 9.23 -0.82
CA VAL A 159 13.88 10.00 0.03
C VAL A 159 14.41 9.13 1.18
N ILE A 160 13.55 8.37 1.86
CA ILE A 160 13.97 7.42 2.93
C ILE A 160 14.99 6.41 2.39
N ARG A 161 14.77 5.88 1.18
CA ARG A 161 15.70 4.98 0.50
C ARG A 161 17.05 5.65 0.20
N ALA A 162 17.02 6.88 -0.31
CA ALA A 162 18.21 7.64 -0.68
C ALA A 162 19.06 8.02 0.54
N LEU A 163 18.43 8.24 1.70
CA LEU A 163 19.13 8.53 2.96
C LEU A 163 19.92 7.32 3.51
N GLY A 164 19.73 6.12 2.96
CA GLY A 164 20.46 4.91 3.32
C GLY A 164 20.09 4.34 4.70
N PRO A 165 20.58 3.13 5.04
CA PRO A 165 20.38 2.53 6.36
C PRO A 165 21.04 3.40 7.44
N ASP A 166 20.36 3.65 8.55
CA ASP A 166 21.05 4.23 9.71
C ASP A 166 21.90 3.15 10.37
N PRO A 167 23.17 3.41 10.71
CA PRO A 167 24.00 2.47 11.46
C PRO A 167 23.31 1.99 12.75
N ALA A 168 22.52 2.85 13.39
CA ALA A 168 21.81 2.55 14.63
C ALA A 168 20.67 1.52 14.49
N SER A 169 20.09 1.34 13.30
CA SER A 169 19.06 0.31 13.07
C SER A 169 19.61 -1.12 13.13
N TYR A 170 20.93 -1.28 12.98
CA TYR A 170 21.62 -2.57 13.11
C TYR A 170 22.02 -2.88 14.56
N TYR A 171 22.04 -1.87 15.44
CA TYR A 171 22.46 -2.01 16.84
C TYR A 171 21.32 -2.28 17.82
N ASP A 172 20.06 -2.15 17.38
CA ASP A 172 18.86 -2.38 18.22
C ASP A 172 18.17 -3.72 17.88
N SER A 173 18.80 -4.53 17.03
CA SER A 173 18.46 -5.95 16.85
C SER A 173 19.46 -6.75 17.67
N ASP A 174 19.02 -7.26 18.81
CA ASP A 174 19.74 -8.25 19.65
C ASP A 174 19.99 -9.55 18.86
N ASP A 175 20.80 -9.50 17.83
CA ASP A 175 21.44 -10.67 17.21
C ASP A 175 22.95 -10.49 17.35
N ASP A 176 23.46 -11.24 18.31
CA ASP A 176 24.87 -11.50 18.61
C ASP A 176 25.62 -11.99 17.35
N TYR A 177 26.04 -11.07 16.47
CA TYR A 177 26.85 -11.36 15.28
C TYR A 177 28.22 -10.69 15.31
N ALA A 178 28.75 -10.45 16.50
CA ALA A 178 30.08 -9.89 16.69
C ALA A 178 31.31 -10.80 16.39
N PRO A 179 31.25 -12.05 15.83
CA PRO A 179 32.50 -12.75 15.50
C PRO A 179 32.83 -12.87 14.00
N VAL A 180 31.99 -12.40 13.06
CA VAL A 180 32.23 -12.67 11.63
C VAL A 180 33.08 -11.62 10.92
N TYR A 181 32.89 -10.33 11.22
CA TYR A 181 33.69 -9.26 10.61
C TYR A 181 35.13 -9.29 11.11
N GLU A 182 35.31 -9.56 12.41
CA GLU A 182 36.62 -9.64 13.03
C GLU A 182 37.41 -10.83 12.48
N LYS A 183 36.78 -12.02 12.35
CA LYS A 183 37.39 -13.20 11.69
C LYS A 183 37.78 -12.96 10.24
N MET A 184 36.98 -12.21 9.46
CA MET A 184 37.32 -11.90 8.07
C MET A 184 38.53 -10.97 7.95
N ILE A 185 38.67 -10.00 8.87
CA ILE A 185 39.85 -9.13 8.94
C ILE A 185 41.08 -9.95 9.34
N THR A 186 40.97 -10.81 10.36
CA THR A 186 42.09 -11.67 10.77
C THR A 186 42.51 -12.63 9.66
N TYR A 187 41.56 -13.22 8.94
CA TYR A 187 41.85 -14.14 7.83
C TYR A 187 42.52 -13.42 6.64
N LYS A 188 42.06 -12.22 6.30
CA LYS A 188 42.73 -11.39 5.28
C LYS A 188 44.14 -10.98 5.71
N GLN A 189 44.34 -10.66 6.98
CA GLN A 189 45.64 -10.25 7.49
C GLN A 189 46.63 -11.42 7.49
N TRP A 190 46.20 -12.59 7.96
CA TRP A 190 47.00 -13.82 7.94
C TRP A 190 47.37 -14.27 6.51
N THR A 191 46.43 -14.15 5.56
CA THR A 191 46.71 -14.50 4.15
C THR A 191 47.64 -13.50 3.45
N MET A 192 47.65 -12.22 3.86
CA MET A 192 48.63 -11.26 3.36
C MET A 192 50.02 -11.52 3.96
N GLU A 193 50.10 -11.83 5.25
CA GLU A 193 51.36 -12.16 5.92
C GLU A 193 52.02 -13.43 5.36
N GLN A 194 51.22 -14.48 5.08
CA GLN A 194 51.72 -15.70 4.44
C GLN A 194 52.24 -15.46 3.01
N LYS A 195 51.60 -14.56 2.26
CA LYS A 195 52.08 -14.19 0.91
C LYS A 195 53.42 -13.46 0.99
N ASP A 196 53.55 -12.53 1.94
CA ASP A 196 54.79 -11.76 2.10
C ASP A 196 55.98 -12.65 2.50
N VAL A 197 55.75 -13.62 3.39
CA VAL A 197 56.76 -14.63 3.75
C VAL A 197 57.14 -15.51 2.55
N MET A 198 56.18 -15.91 1.71
CA MET A 198 56.45 -16.66 0.48
C MET A 198 57.27 -15.86 -0.54
N TYR A 199 57.04 -14.55 -0.68
CA TYR A 199 57.82 -13.70 -1.60
C TYR A 199 59.26 -13.46 -1.13
N GLN A 200 59.53 -13.56 0.18
CA GLN A 200 60.89 -13.44 0.73
C GLN A 200 61.70 -14.75 0.64
N LEU A 201 61.06 -15.86 0.29
CA LEU A 201 61.68 -17.20 0.20
C LEU A 201 61.97 -17.64 -1.26
N VAL A 202 61.63 -16.82 -2.26
CA VAL A 202 61.93 -17.02 -3.69
C VAL A 202 62.96 -15.97 -4.14
#